data_AF-A0A536GU93-F1
#
_entry.id   AF-A0A536GU93-F1
#
_cell.length_a   1.000
_cell.length_b   1.000
_cell.length_c   1.000
_cell.angle_alpha   90.00
_cell.angle_beta   90.00
_cell.angle_gamma   90.00
#
_symmetry.space_group_name_H-M   'P 1'
#
loop_
_entity.id
_entity.type
_entity.pdbx_description
1 polymer ?
#
loop_
_entity_poly.entity_id
_entity_poly.type
_entity_poly.pdbx_seq_one_letter_code
_entity_poly.pdbx_strand_id
1 'polypeptide(L)' 'WMAKLKLEVKRQTAEISALDSEGHPIATWNFEGVFPVRWNGPSLDIGANQAATETLELAHNGFLRG' A
#
# COMPACT_ATOMS: atom_id res chain seq x y z
N TRP A 1 6.33 4.33 -14.13
CA TRP A 1 5.48 3.39 -13.38
C TRP A 1 4.04 3.88 -13.28
N MET A 2 3.78 5.13 -12.84
CA MET A 2 2.43 5.74 -12.84
C MET A 2 1.82 6.06 -14.22
N ALA A 3 2.62 6.11 -15.30
CA ALA A 3 2.12 6.39 -16.66
C ALA A 3 1.33 5.22 -17.30
N LYS A 4 1.12 4.10 -16.60
CA LYS A 4 0.31 2.96 -17.08
C LYS A 4 -1.14 2.97 -16.61
N LEU A 5 -1.64 4.03 -15.97
CA LEU A 5 -3.03 4.11 -15.49
C LEU A 5 -4.11 4.27 -16.60
N LYS A 6 -3.77 4.00 -17.86
CA LYS A 6 -4.75 3.65 -18.91
C LYS A 6 -4.94 2.13 -19.09
N LEU A 7 -4.39 1.30 -18.19
CA LEU A 7 -4.43 -0.17 -18.30
C LEU A 7 -5.03 -0.80 -17.04
N GLU A 8 -6.09 -1.56 -17.25
CA GLU A 8 -6.75 -2.53 -16.36
C GLU A 8 -6.30 -2.55 -14.88
N VAL A 9 -7.21 -2.13 -14.00
CA VAL A 9 -7.05 -2.33 -12.55
C VAL A 9 -7.10 -3.83 -12.25
N LYS A 10 -5.92 -4.45 -12.08
CA LYS A 10 -5.82 -5.83 -11.61
C LYS A 10 -5.96 -5.87 -10.09
N ARG A 11 -7.06 -6.43 -9.64
CA ARG A 11 -7.34 -6.69 -8.22
C ARG A 11 -6.48 -7.85 -7.73
N GLN A 12 -5.90 -7.73 -6.55
CA GLN A 12 -5.04 -8.76 -5.95
C GLN A 12 -5.41 -9.01 -4.50
N THR A 13 -5.05 -10.17 -3.97
CA THR A 13 -5.05 -10.40 -2.52
C THR A 13 -3.80 -9.77 -1.92
N ALA A 14 -3.94 -9.13 -0.76
CA ALA A 14 -2.80 -8.55 -0.04
C ALA A 14 -2.78 -9.04 1.40
N GLU A 15 -1.60 -9.03 2.01
CA GLU A 15 -1.39 -9.39 3.41
C GLU A 15 -0.63 -8.24 4.11
N ILE A 16 -1.04 -7.93 5.34
CA ILE A 16 -0.25 -7.13 6.28
C ILE A 16 0.01 -7.99 7.50
N SER A 17 1.27 -8.11 7.91
CA SER A 17 1.69 -8.87 9.08
C SER A 17 2.44 -7.97 10.06
N ALA A 18 1.98 -7.92 11.31
CA ALA A 18 2.73 -7.35 12.41
C ALA A 18 3.75 -8.39 12.89
N LEU A 19 5.01 -8.00 13.01
CA LEU A 19 6.11 -8.89 13.37
C LEU A 19 6.61 -8.58 14.78
N ASP A 20 7.11 -9.60 15.48
CA ASP A 20 7.89 -9.42 16.70
C ASP A 20 9.33 -8.95 16.40
N SER A 21 10.16 -8.82 17.44
CA SER A 21 11.57 -8.40 17.31
C SER A 21 12.45 -9.41 16.58
N GLU A 22 12.03 -10.66 16.48
CA GLU A 22 12.73 -11.73 15.76
C GLU A 22 12.24 -11.86 14.31
N GLY A 23 11.20 -11.11 13.93
CA GLY A 23 10.60 -11.11 12.60
C GLY A 23 9.46 -12.13 12.43
N HIS A 24 8.98 -12.77 13.49
CA HIS A 24 7.87 -13.71 13.41
C HIS A 24 6.52 -12.97 13.41
N PRO A 25 5.56 -13.36 12.55
CA PRO A 25 4.23 -12.77 12.56
C PRO A 25 3.50 -13.04 13.87
N ILE A 26 3.02 -11.97 14.53
CA ILE A 26 2.17 -12.03 15.73
C ILE A 26 0.70 -11.72 15.44
N ALA A 27 0.43 -11.07 14.31
CA ALA A 27 -0.91 -10.83 13.80
C ALA A 27 -0.83 -10.65 12.28
N THR A 28 -1.81 -11.20 11.57
CA THR A 28 -1.87 -11.13 10.11
C THR A 28 -3.28 -10.76 9.66
N TRP A 29 -3.36 -9.81 8.73
CA TRP A 29 -4.59 -9.38 8.09
C TRP A 29 -4.48 -9.65 6.59
N ASN A 30 -5.42 -10.44 6.07
CA ASN A 30 -5.52 -10.76 4.65
C ASN A 30 -6.69 -10.00 4.04
N PHE A 31 -6.49 -9.42 2.86
CA PHE A 31 -7.45 -8.56 2.18
C PHE A 31 -7.78 -9.11 0.81
N GLU A 32 -9.05 -9.07 0.44
CA GLU A 32 -9.50 -9.47 -0.89
C GLU A 32 -9.62 -8.26 -1.83
N GLY A 33 -9.21 -8.46 -3.08
CA GLY A 33 -9.54 -7.54 -4.16
C GLY A 33 -8.98 -6.15 -3.98
N VAL A 34 -7.76 -6.03 -3.45
CA VAL A 34 -7.02 -4.80 -3.21
C VAL A 34 -6.61 -4.14 -4.52
N PHE A 35 -6.79 -2.82 -4.62
CA PHE A 35 -6.37 -2.00 -5.76
C PHE A 35 -6.14 -0.53 -5.34
N PRO A 36 -5.26 0.21 -6.05
CA PRO A 36 -5.00 1.60 -5.74
C PRO A 36 -6.16 2.51 -6.15
N VAL A 37 -6.50 3.45 -5.28
CA VAL A 37 -7.53 4.48 -5.54
C VAL A 37 -6.97 5.89 -5.56
N ARG A 38 -5.83 6.13 -4.92
CA ARG A 38 -5.15 7.43 -4.93
C ARG A 38 -3.65 7.29 -4.74
N TRP A 39 -2.87 8.17 -5.36
CA TRP A 39 -1.46 8.36 -5.08
C TRP A 39 -1.14 9.85 -4.94
N ASN A 40 -0.45 10.21 -3.87
CA ASN A 40 0.16 11.53 -3.70
C ASN A 40 1.67 11.32 -3.62
N GLY A 41 2.40 11.84 -4.60
CA GLY A 41 3.86 11.78 -4.62
C GLY A 41 4.50 12.75 -3.63
N PRO A 42 5.83 12.70 -3.47
CA PRO A 42 6.56 13.58 -2.56
C PRO A 42 6.46 15.04 -3.01
N SER A 43 6.33 15.94 -2.04
CA SER A 43 6.46 17.38 -2.28
C SER A 43 7.94 17.74 -2.49
N LEU A 44 8.23 18.46 -3.57
CA LEU A 44 9.57 18.98 -3.82
C LEU A 44 9.71 20.36 -3.17
N ASP A 45 10.46 20.44 -2.09
CA ASP A 45 10.91 21.69 -1.48
C ASP A 45 12.43 21.67 -1.36
N ILE A 46 13.09 22.58 -2.07
CA ILE A 46 14.55 22.68 -2.17
C ILE A 46 15.16 23.18 -0.84
N GLY A 47 14.40 23.91 -0.02
CA GLY A 47 14.84 24.43 1.26
C GLY A 47 14.61 23.49 2.45
N ALA A 48 13.77 22.47 2.29
CA ALA A 48 13.43 21.53 3.34
C ALA A 48 14.34 20.29 3.30
N ASN A 49 15.10 20.05 4.37
CA ASN A 49 15.85 18.80 4.54
C ASN A 49 14.94 17.72 5.17
N GLN A 50 13.99 17.21 4.38
CA GLN A 50 13.03 16.18 4.81
C GLN A 50 13.08 14.99 3.86
N ALA A 51 12.80 13.79 4.38
CA ALA A 51 12.72 12.59 3.56
C ALA A 51 11.53 12.66 2.60
N ALA A 52 11.75 12.32 1.34
CA ALA A 52 10.69 12.23 0.35
C ALA A 52 9.71 11.12 0.75
N THR A 53 8.46 11.50 1.02
CA THR A 53 7.40 10.58 1.43
C THR A 53 6.31 10.59 0.37
N GLU A 54 5.80 9.42 0.03
CA GLU A 54 4.62 9.26 -0.81
C GLU A 54 3.48 8.63 -0.03
N THR A 55 2.24 8.84 -0.48
CA THR A 55 1.05 8.23 0.09
C THR A 55 0.28 7.50 -1.00
N LEU A 56 0.15 6.19 -0.86
CA LEU A 56 -0.69 5.34 -1.70
C LEU A 56 -1.93 4.91 -0.90
N GLU A 57 -3.11 5.22 -1.41
CA GLU A 57 -4.38 4.79 -0.84
C GLU A 57 -4.90 3.58 -1.61
N LEU A 58 -5.22 2.51 -0.87
CA LEU A 58 -5.73 1.26 -1.40
C LEU A 58 -7.15 1.03 -0.91
N ALA A 59 -8.05 0.64 -1.82
CA ALA A 59 -9.35 0.10 -1.45
C ALA A 59 -9.30 -1.44 -1.52
N HIS A 60 -10.07 -2.10 -0.66
CA HIS A 60 -10.21 -3.55 -0.63
C HIS A 60 -11.69 -3.94 -0.47
N ASN A 61 -12.02 -5.18 -0.83
CA ASN A 61 -13.39 -5.70 -0.82
C ASN A 61 -13.74 -6.46 0.47
N GLY A 62 -12.95 -6.27 1.54
CA GLY A 62 -13.12 -6.95 2.82
C GLY A 62 -11.88 -7.72 3.26
N PHE A 63 -12.01 -8.41 4.40
CA PHE A 63 -10.99 -9.28 4.96
C PHE A 63 -11.24 -10.71 4.49
N LEU A 64 -10.18 -11.40 4.08
CA LEU A 64 -10.23 -12.85 3.94
C LEU A 64 -10.29 -13.44 5.35
N ARG A 65 -11.34 -14.22 5.63
CA ARG A 65 -11.39 -15.00 6.87
C ARG A 65 -10.31 -16.07 6.81
N GLY A 66 -9.44 -16.08 7.82
CA GLY A 66 -8.52 -17.20 8.09
C GLY A 66 -9.27 -18.43 8.58
#